data_AF-A0A6B3HU38-F1
#
_entry.id   AF-A0A6B3HU38-F1
#
_cell.length_a   1.000
_cell.length_b   1.000
_cell.length_c   1.000
_cell.angle_alpha   90.00
_cell.angle_beta   90.00
_cell.angle_gamma   90.00
#
_symmetry.space_group_name_H-M   'P 1'
#
loop_
_entity.id
_entity.type
_entity.pdbx_description
1 polymer ?
#
loop_
_entity_poly.entity_id
_entity_poly.type
_entity_poly.pdbx_seq_one_letter_code
_entity_poly.pdbx_strand_id
1 'polypeptide(L)'
;LLDAEIAQDEPGQHVVLDRLLDLLLIAVLRGWFSRPGAEAPAWYRAMSDPVVGVALRLLQDDPAHPWTVASLAARAGVSRAGLGRRFT
;
A
#
# COMPACT_ATOMS: atom_id res chain seq x y z
N LEU A 1 14.05 22.00 -3.50
CA LEU A 1 13.39 22.00 -2.17
C LEU A 1 13.55 20.64 -1.50
N LEU A 2 13.04 19.54 -2.07
CA LEU A 2 13.33 18.18 -1.56
C LEU A 2 14.83 17.84 -1.52
N ASP A 3 15.58 18.10 -2.60
CA ASP A 3 17.03 17.83 -2.64
C ASP A 3 17.84 18.65 -1.62
N ALA A 4 17.37 19.84 -1.26
CA ALA A 4 18.05 20.71 -0.28
C ALA A 4 17.81 20.22 1.15
N GLU A 5 16.63 19.67 1.43
CA GLU A 5 16.29 19.10 2.74
C GLU A 5 16.94 17.74 2.97
N ILE A 6 17.27 16.97 1.91
CA ILE A 6 17.94 15.66 2.02
C ILE A 6 19.42 15.81 2.43
N ALA A 7 20.05 16.94 2.11
CA ALA A 7 21.50 17.14 2.24
C ALA A 7 21.97 17.78 3.55
N GLN A 8 21.05 18.23 4.41
CA GLN A 8 21.38 18.79 5.72
C GLN A 8 21.36 17.68 6.79
N ASP A 9 21.92 17.95 7.98
CA ASP A 9 21.83 17.05 9.14
C ASP A 9 21.53 17.90 10.38
N GLU A 10 20.29 18.40 10.47
CA GLU A 10 19.84 19.33 11.51
C GLU A 10 18.72 18.73 12.40
N PRO A 11 18.67 19.06 13.70
CA PRO A 11 17.60 18.62 14.59
C PRO A 11 16.22 19.07 14.07
N GLY A 12 15.33 18.11 13.80
CA GLY A 12 13.98 18.38 13.29
C GLY A 12 13.80 18.17 11.79
N GLN A 13 14.88 17.97 11.04
CA GLN A 13 14.86 17.67 9.61
C GLN A 13 14.07 16.40 9.27
N HIS A 14 14.15 15.35 10.09
CA HIS A 14 13.33 14.14 9.91
C HIS A 14 11.83 14.47 9.91
N VAL A 15 11.39 15.38 10.79
CA VAL A 15 9.99 15.81 10.85
C VAL A 15 9.62 16.62 9.61
N VAL A 16 10.51 17.50 9.14
CA VAL A 16 10.30 18.26 7.90
C VAL A 16 10.21 17.33 6.69
N LEU A 17 11.12 16.35 6.60
CA LEU A 17 11.15 15.36 5.52
C LEU A 17 9.87 14.51 5.52
N ASP A 18 9.43 14.03 6.69
CA ASP A 18 8.16 13.29 6.83
C ASP A 18 6.97 14.14 6.35
N ARG A 19 6.91 15.42 6.75
CA ARG A 19 5.84 16.33 6.31
C ARG A 19 5.90 16.66 4.83
N LEU A 20 7.10 16.81 4.26
CA LEU A 20 7.27 17.00 2.81
C LEU A 20 6.84 15.75 2.03
N LEU A 21 7.16 14.55 2.54
CA LEU A 21 6.70 13.28 1.95
C LEU A 21 5.18 13.16 2.02
N ASP A 22 4.57 13.49 3.16
CA ASP A 22 3.11 13.51 3.32
C ASP A 22 2.46 14.47 2.30
N LEU A 23 2.97 15.69 2.17
CA LEU A 23 2.47 16.68 1.22
C LEU A 23 2.65 16.24 -0.23
N LEU A 24 3.79 15.64 -0.57
CA LEU A 24 4.06 15.11 -1.91
C LEU A 24 3.09 13.97 -2.24
N LEU A 25 2.86 13.04 -1.31
CA LEU A 25 1.92 11.94 -1.48
C LEU A 25 0.50 12.46 -1.72
N ILE A 26 0.05 13.42 -0.91
CA ILE A 26 -1.26 14.06 -1.07
C ILE A 26 -1.37 14.77 -2.43
N ALA A 27 -0.34 15.50 -2.85
CA ALA A 27 -0.33 16.21 -4.14
C ALA A 27 -0.43 15.23 -5.32
N VAL A 28 0.33 14.13 -5.28
CA VAL A 28 0.29 13.08 -6.30
C VAL A 28 -1.08 12.41 -6.37
N LEU A 29 -1.64 12.01 -5.23
CA LEU A 29 -2.98 11.39 -5.18
C LEU A 29 -4.07 12.34 -5.66
N ARG A 30 -4.03 13.61 -5.24
CA ARG A 30 -4.98 14.64 -5.70
C ARG A 30 -4.87 14.85 -7.20
N GLY A 31 -3.66 14.92 -7.73
CA GLY A 31 -3.41 15.04 -9.16
C GLY A 31 -3.88 13.83 -9.96
N TRP A 32 -3.74 12.62 -9.40
CA TRP A 32 -4.27 11.38 -9.98
C TRP A 32 -5.79 11.42 -10.07
N PHE A 33 -6.48 11.67 -8.96
CA PHE A 33 -7.94 11.68 -8.88
C PHE A 33 -8.60 12.81 -9.66
N SER A 34 -7.87 13.86 -9.97
CA SER A 34 -8.38 14.99 -10.76
C SER A 34 -8.44 14.68 -12.27
N ARG A 35 -7.92 13.53 -12.74
CA ARG A 35 -7.96 13.14 -14.16
C ARG A 35 -9.33 12.56 -14.54
N PRO A 36 -9.87 12.87 -15.73
CA PRO A 36 -11.10 12.25 -16.22
C PRO A 36 -10.96 10.73 -16.30
N GLY A 37 -11.90 9.99 -15.71
CA GLY A 37 -11.85 8.52 -15.66
C GLY A 37 -10.82 7.96 -14.66
N ALA A 38 -10.23 8.78 -13.80
CA ALA A 38 -9.37 8.29 -12.73
C ALA A 38 -10.14 7.41 -11.76
N GLU A 39 -9.82 6.13 -11.75
CA GLU A 39 -10.23 5.22 -10.70
C GLU A 39 -9.14 5.14 -9.62
N ALA A 40 -9.55 4.75 -8.41
CA ALA A 40 -8.57 4.37 -7.41
C ALA A 40 -7.68 3.24 -7.97
N PRO A 41 -6.37 3.26 -7.68
CA PRO A 41 -5.46 2.22 -8.15
C PRO A 41 -6.00 0.83 -7.85
N ALA A 42 -5.75 -0.13 -8.76
CA ALA A 42 -6.27 -1.49 -8.62
C ALA A 42 -5.91 -2.14 -7.27
N TRP A 43 -4.69 -1.89 -6.77
CA TRP A 43 -4.25 -2.34 -5.44
C TRP A 43 -5.08 -1.72 -4.31
N TYR A 44 -5.50 -0.46 -4.43
CA TYR A 44 -6.31 0.22 -3.43
C TYR A 44 -7.72 -0.34 -3.40
N ARG A 45 -8.30 -0.61 -4.57
CA ARG A 45 -9.61 -1.28 -4.67
C ARG A 45 -9.55 -2.72 -4.15
N ALA A 46 -8.46 -3.43 -4.41
CA ALA A 46 -8.25 -4.78 -3.90
C ALA A 46 -8.21 -4.84 -2.37
N MET A 47 -7.78 -3.77 -1.69
CA MET A 47 -7.82 -3.70 -0.21
C MET A 47 -9.25 -3.67 0.36
N SER A 48 -10.24 -3.28 -0.45
CA SER A 48 -11.67 -3.31 -0.08
C SER A 48 -12.31 -4.70 -0.27
N ASP A 49 -11.68 -5.61 -1.02
CA ASP A 49 -12.17 -6.98 -1.11
C ASP A 49 -11.94 -7.70 0.23
N PRO A 50 -12.97 -8.37 0.79
CA PRO A 50 -12.88 -8.96 2.13
C PRO A 50 -11.87 -10.10 2.24
N VAL A 51 -11.45 -10.69 1.11
CA VAL A 51 -10.49 -11.80 1.07
C VAL A 51 -9.12 -11.30 0.63
N VAL A 52 -9.04 -10.60 -0.50
CA VAL A 52 -7.78 -10.07 -1.05
C VAL A 52 -7.21 -9.00 -0.13
N GLY A 53 -8.05 -8.12 0.42
CA GLY A 53 -7.61 -7.10 1.36
C GLY A 53 -7.03 -7.69 2.65
N VAL A 54 -7.60 -8.79 3.14
CA VAL A 54 -7.03 -9.51 4.30
C VAL A 54 -5.70 -10.14 3.94
N ALA A 55 -5.61 -10.82 2.78
CA ALA A 55 -4.36 -11.43 2.33
C ALA A 55 -3.24 -10.39 2.13
N LEU A 56 -3.55 -9.23 1.54
CA LEU A 56 -2.58 -8.15 1.34
C LEU A 56 -2.12 -7.53 2.66
N ARG A 57 -3.03 -7.33 3.63
CA ARG A 57 -2.66 -6.86 4.98
C ARG A 57 -1.72 -7.82 5.68
N LEU A 58 -2.00 -9.13 5.64
CA LEU A 58 -1.12 -10.15 6.23
C LEU A 58 0.29 -10.14 5.62
N LEU A 59 0.40 -9.95 4.31
CA LEU A 59 1.69 -9.82 3.62
C LEU A 59 2.44 -8.54 4.01
N GLN A 60 1.73 -7.43 4.23
CA GLN A 60 2.32 -6.15 4.62
C GLN A 60 2.72 -6.11 6.11
N ASP A 61 1.93 -6.72 6.98
CA ASP A 61 2.16 -6.72 8.43
C ASP A 61 3.37 -7.61 8.81
N ASP A 62 3.60 -8.69 8.07
CA ASP A 62 4.73 -9.60 8.31
C ASP A 62 5.37 -10.05 6.99
N PRO A 63 6.17 -9.17 6.35
CA PRO A 63 6.78 -9.44 5.05
C PRO A 63 7.92 -10.48 5.13
N ALA A 64 8.50 -10.69 6.31
CA ALA A 64 9.56 -11.67 6.53
C ALA A 64 9.01 -13.10 6.70
N HIS A 65 7.72 -13.25 6.99
CA HIS A 65 7.09 -14.55 7.13
C HIS A 65 7.02 -15.30 5.79
N PRO A 66 7.35 -16.61 5.75
CA PRO A 66 7.34 -17.42 4.53
C PRO A 66 5.91 -17.80 4.14
N TRP A 67 5.11 -16.83 3.73
CA TRP A 67 3.72 -17.02 3.34
C TRP A 67 3.58 -18.01 2.18
N THR A 68 2.70 -18.98 2.36
CA THR A 68 2.22 -19.84 1.29
C THR A 68 0.80 -19.46 0.90
N VAL A 69 0.39 -19.81 -0.33
CA VAL A 69 -1.01 -19.65 -0.76
C VAL A 69 -1.98 -20.38 0.18
N ALA A 70 -1.56 -21.51 0.76
CA ALA A 70 -2.35 -22.25 1.74
C ALA A 70 -2.55 -21.47 3.03
N SER A 71 -1.47 -20.92 3.61
CA SER A 71 -1.53 -20.18 4.86
C SER A 71 -2.31 -18.87 4.71
N LEU A 72 -2.17 -18.18 3.59
CA LEU A 72 -2.96 -16.98 3.30
C LEU A 72 -4.45 -17.30 3.14
N ALA A 73 -4.78 -18.36 2.38
CA ALA A 73 -6.17 -18.78 2.18
C ALA A 73 -6.82 -19.18 3.51
N ALA A 74 -6.10 -19.93 4.35
CA ALA A 74 -6.57 -20.32 5.68
C ALA A 74 -6.84 -19.10 6.58
N ARG A 75 -5.91 -18.13 6.63
CA ARG A 75 -6.10 -16.91 7.43
C ARG A 75 -7.17 -15.97 6.85
N ALA A 76 -7.39 -15.98 5.54
CA ALA A 76 -8.42 -15.20 4.86
C ALA A 76 -9.80 -15.91 4.83
N GLY A 77 -9.94 -17.11 5.42
CA GLY A 77 -11.21 -17.83 5.53
C GLY A 77 -11.72 -18.43 4.22
N VAL A 78 -10.83 -18.71 3.25
CA VAL A 78 -11.20 -19.26 1.93
C VAL A 78 -10.37 -20.49 1.57
N SER A 79 -10.81 -21.23 0.54
CA SER A 79 -9.99 -22.32 -0.01
C SER A 79 -8.83 -21.77 -0.84
N ARG A 80 -7.75 -22.55 -1.00
CA ARG A 80 -6.62 -22.21 -1.89
C ARG A 80 -7.08 -21.84 -3.31
N ALA A 81 -8.01 -22.60 -3.87
CA ALA A 81 -8.56 -22.33 -5.21
C ALA A 81 -9.43 -21.06 -5.21
N GLY A 82 -10.19 -20.81 -4.14
CA GLY A 82 -11.00 -19.60 -3.98
C GLY A 82 -10.17 -18.32 -3.84
N LEU A 83 -8.99 -18.43 -3.21
CA LEU A 83 -8.00 -17.36 -3.19
C LEU A 83 -7.38 -17.17 -4.57
N GLY A 84 -6.89 -18.25 -5.20
CA GLY A 84 -6.24 -18.19 -6.52
C GLY A 84 -7.10 -17.50 -7.58
N ARG A 85 -8.40 -17.83 -7.65
CA ARG A 85 -9.35 -17.19 -8.58
C ARG A 85 -9.51 -15.68 -8.41
N ARG A 86 -9.21 -15.11 -7.23
CA ARG A 86 -9.26 -13.66 -6.99
C ARG A 86 -7.97 -12.94 -7.37
N PHE A 87 -6.89 -13.69 -7.59
CA PHE A 87 -5.57 -13.20 -7.98
C PHE A 87 -5.25 -13.48 -9.46
N THR A 88 -6.20 -14.02 -10.23
CA THR A 88 -6.09 -14.28 -11.67
C THR A 88 -6.95 -13.28 -12.43
#